data_AF-A0A2P5HEQ1-F1
#
_entry.id   AF-A0A2P5HEQ1-F1
#
_cell.length_a   1.000
_cell.length_b   1.000
_cell.length_c   1.000
_cell.angle_alpha   90.00
_cell.angle_beta   90.00
_cell.angle_gamma   90.00
#
_symmetry.space_group_name_H-M   'P 1'
#
loop_
_entity.id
_entity.type
_entity.pdbx_description
1 polymer ?
#
loop_
_entity_poly.entity_id
_entity_poly.type
_entity_poly.pdbx_seq_one_letter_code
_entity_poly.pdbx_strand_id
1 'polypeptide(L)'
;GPRRARRTYVDSRLVPSPSLFDTLDQAEHTRKQRIIWKVTSELSMRSFEPGMNSQVDIFLSELLKSAQKGEAVDVSPRFSRLAADVISSLGFGIPLHTQTEETNRPLLDAFTEVSSRIGLYMNRPATAKLLAWLAHKASEDFRKSTQSTRSRLEWHWEKMRSTTCTN
;
A
#
# COMPACT_ATOMS: atom_id res chain seq x y z
N GLY A 1 -23.47 13.49 13.86
CA GLY A 1 -23.97 12.41 14.73
C GLY A 1 -23.07 11.19 14.67
N PRO A 2 -22.81 10.49 15.78
CA PRO A 2 -21.80 9.43 15.91
C PRO A 2 -22.01 8.24 14.95
N ARG A 3 -23.26 7.91 14.61
CA ARG A 3 -23.58 6.86 13.61
C ARG A 3 -23.09 7.20 12.20
N ARG A 4 -23.03 8.49 11.84
CA ARG A 4 -22.58 8.95 10.50
C ARG A 4 -21.06 8.81 10.36
N ALA A 5 -20.29 9.19 11.39
CA ALA A 5 -18.84 9.05 11.42
C ALA A 5 -18.38 7.58 11.38
N ARG A 6 -19.09 6.70 12.11
CA ARG A 6 -18.83 5.25 12.08
C ARG A 6 -18.99 4.66 10.68
N ARG A 7 -19.99 5.13 9.91
CA ARG A 7 -20.28 4.64 8.56
C ARG A 7 -19.25 5.14 7.53
N THR A 8 -18.87 6.42 7.59
CA THR A 8 -17.82 6.98 6.72
C THR A 8 -16.47 6.30 6.94
N TYR A 9 -16.21 5.85 8.16
CA TYR A 9 -15.01 5.11 8.51
C TYR A 9 -14.97 3.69 7.90
N VAL A 10 -16.12 3.01 7.84
CA VAL A 10 -16.24 1.73 7.10
C VAL A 10 -16.08 1.95 5.60
N ASP A 11 -16.66 3.04 5.08
CA ASP A 11 -16.60 3.35 3.66
C ASP A 11 -15.16 3.70 3.19
N SER A 12 -14.25 4.10 4.09
CA SER A 12 -12.85 4.37 3.74
C SER A 12 -11.97 3.12 3.58
N ARG A 13 -12.49 1.94 3.94
CA ARG A 13 -11.71 0.69 3.93
C ARG A 13 -11.21 0.33 2.54
N LEU A 14 -10.01 -0.23 2.49
CA LEU A 14 -9.39 -0.77 1.28
C LEU A 14 -9.94 -2.14 0.91
N VAL A 15 -10.17 -2.96 1.93
CA VAL A 15 -10.64 -4.33 1.80
C VAL A 15 -12.01 -4.47 2.47
N PRO A 16 -12.89 -5.33 1.95
CA PRO A 16 -14.22 -5.54 2.55
C PRO A 16 -14.15 -6.11 3.97
N SER A 17 -13.11 -6.88 4.29
CA SER A 17 -12.90 -7.48 5.61
C SER A 17 -12.32 -6.48 6.61
N PRO A 18 -12.82 -6.41 7.85
CA PRO A 18 -12.27 -5.50 8.85
C PRO A 18 -10.83 -5.87 9.22
N SER A 19 -9.89 -4.95 9.08
CA SER A 19 -8.50 -5.07 9.56
C SER A 19 -8.40 -4.75 11.06
N LEU A 20 -7.25 -5.01 11.70
CA LEU A 20 -7.04 -4.55 13.09
C LEU A 20 -7.35 -3.06 13.22
N PHE A 21 -6.80 -2.27 12.31
CA PHE A 21 -6.81 -0.81 12.39
C PHE A 21 -8.19 -0.20 12.12
N ASP A 22 -9.10 -0.93 11.46
CA ASP A 22 -10.43 -0.42 11.09
C ASP A 22 -11.61 -1.12 11.80
N THR A 23 -11.34 -2.05 12.71
CA THR A 23 -12.37 -2.83 13.39
C THR A 23 -13.14 -1.94 14.37
N LEU A 24 -14.47 -1.88 14.20
CA LEU A 24 -15.37 -1.06 15.01
C LEU A 24 -15.89 -1.77 16.27
N ASP A 25 -15.76 -3.09 16.33
CA ASP A 25 -16.14 -3.87 17.51
C ASP A 25 -14.94 -4.01 18.45
N GLN A 26 -15.14 -3.67 19.71
CA GLN A 26 -14.06 -3.66 20.70
C GLN A 26 -13.57 -5.07 21.02
N ALA A 27 -14.47 -6.05 21.09
CA ALA A 27 -14.10 -7.44 21.40
C ALA A 27 -13.23 -8.03 20.27
N GLU A 28 -13.66 -7.86 19.02
CA GLU A 28 -12.87 -8.24 17.84
C GLU A 28 -11.56 -7.47 17.73
N HIS A 29 -11.54 -6.16 18.06
CA HIS A 29 -10.30 -5.39 18.10
C HIS A 29 -9.32 -5.96 19.13
N THR A 30 -9.75 -6.19 20.38
CA THR A 30 -8.90 -6.78 21.43
C THR A 30 -8.37 -8.15 21.03
N ARG A 31 -9.20 -8.99 20.41
CA ARG A 31 -8.79 -10.31 19.91
C ARG A 31 -7.68 -10.20 18.86
N LYS A 32 -7.85 -9.34 17.85
CA LYS A 32 -6.83 -9.12 16.80
C LYS A 32 -5.57 -8.49 17.38
N GLN A 33 -5.73 -7.53 18.29
CA GLN A 33 -4.62 -6.81 18.91
C GLN A 33 -3.74 -7.73 19.75
N ARG A 34 -4.32 -8.72 20.43
CA ARG A 34 -3.57 -9.73 21.20
C ARG A 34 -2.57 -10.52 20.35
N ILE A 35 -2.83 -10.71 19.06
CA ILE A 35 -1.90 -11.38 18.15
C ILE A 35 -0.68 -10.48 17.89
N ILE A 36 -0.92 -9.22 17.58
CA ILE A 36 0.12 -8.24 17.30
C ILE A 36 0.97 -7.95 18.55
N TRP A 37 0.36 -7.94 19.74
CA TRP A 37 1.08 -7.75 21.00
C TRP A 37 2.18 -8.77 21.25
N LYS A 38 2.08 -9.98 20.71
CA LYS A 38 3.16 -10.97 20.84
C LYS A 38 4.39 -10.56 20.04
N VAL A 39 4.19 -10.00 18.85
CA VAL A 39 5.26 -9.56 17.95
C VAL A 39 5.92 -8.28 18.46
N THR A 40 5.17 -7.42 19.14
CA THR A 40 5.67 -6.19 19.75
C THR A 40 5.99 -6.33 21.24
N SER A 41 6.11 -7.56 21.74
CA SER A 41 6.49 -7.82 23.14
C SER A 41 7.93 -7.36 23.41
N GLU A 42 8.25 -7.05 24.67
CA GLU A 42 9.61 -6.62 25.05
C GLU A 42 10.68 -7.62 24.61
N LEU A 43 10.42 -8.93 24.78
CA LEU A 43 11.32 -9.99 24.35
C LEU A 43 11.54 -9.97 22.84
N SER A 44 10.46 -9.85 22.07
CA SER A 44 10.53 -9.77 20.61
C SER A 44 11.30 -8.52 20.15
N MET A 45 11.05 -7.38 20.78
CA MET A 45 11.75 -6.13 20.48
C MET A 45 13.25 -6.22 20.79
N ARG A 46 13.63 -6.79 21.95
CA ARG A 46 15.05 -7.04 22.30
C ARG A 46 15.72 -7.97 21.29
N SER A 47 15.04 -9.02 20.84
CA SER A 47 15.59 -9.92 19.82
C SER A 47 15.73 -9.26 18.44
N PHE A 48 14.93 -8.23 18.16
CA PHE A 48 14.94 -7.50 16.90
C PHE A 48 15.92 -6.31 16.89
N GLU A 49 16.36 -5.84 18.06
CA GLU A 49 17.29 -4.71 18.22
C GLU A 49 18.50 -4.77 17.28
N PRO A 50 19.22 -5.91 17.12
CA PRO A 50 20.36 -5.98 16.20
C PRO A 50 19.97 -5.73 14.74
N GLY A 51 18.78 -6.20 14.32
CA GLY A 51 18.27 -5.97 12.97
C GLY A 51 17.90 -4.50 12.74
N MET A 52 17.35 -3.84 13.75
CA MET A 52 17.06 -2.40 13.69
C MET A 52 18.35 -1.58 13.59
N ASN A 53 19.37 -1.91 14.39
CA ASN A 53 20.67 -1.24 14.34
C ASN A 53 21.31 -1.38 12.94
N SER A 54 21.23 -2.55 12.32
CA SER A 54 21.72 -2.74 10.95
C SER A 54 21.01 -1.82 9.94
N GLN A 55 19.69 -1.61 10.07
CA GLN A 55 18.97 -0.68 9.20
C GLN A 55 19.37 0.79 9.43
N VAL A 56 19.65 1.15 10.68
CA VAL A 56 20.17 2.48 11.06
C VAL A 56 21.58 2.71 10.50
N ASP A 57 22.45 1.70 10.54
CA ASP A 57 23.79 1.79 9.98
C ASP A 57 23.76 2.03 8.46
N ILE A 58 22.83 1.37 7.75
CA ILE A 58 22.59 1.61 6.32
C ILE A 58 22.12 3.05 6.09
N PHE A 59 21.16 3.52 6.89
CA PHE A 59 20.64 4.88 6.81
C PHE A 59 21.75 5.93 6.96
N LEU A 60 22.57 5.79 8.00
CA LEU A 60 23.68 6.70 8.27
C LEU A 60 24.75 6.63 7.19
N SER A 61 25.04 5.44 6.66
CA SER A 61 25.98 5.26 5.55
C SER A 61 25.51 5.98 4.28
N GLU A 62 24.22 5.88 3.95
CA GLU A 62 23.64 6.59 2.81
C GLU A 62 23.65 8.11 3.00
N LEU A 63 23.36 8.58 4.21
CA LEU A 63 23.41 10.01 4.53
C LEU A 63 24.83 10.56 4.44
N LEU A 64 25.82 9.81 4.95
CA LEU A 64 27.23 10.17 4.85
C LEU A 64 27.71 10.26 3.40
N LYS A 65 27.31 9.30 2.54
CA LYS A 65 27.63 9.33 1.10
C LYS A 65 27.10 10.59 0.43
N SER A 66 25.87 11.01 0.72
CA SER A 66 25.32 12.26 0.18
C SER A 66 26.02 13.49 0.74
N ALA A 67 26.36 13.50 2.05
CA ALA A 67 27.11 14.60 2.66
C ALA A 67 28.51 14.77 2.05
N GLN A 68 29.22 13.66 1.80
CA GLN A 68 30.53 13.67 1.14
C GLN A 68 30.48 14.20 -0.30
N LYS A 69 29.35 14.03 -0.98
CA LYS A 69 29.10 14.62 -2.31
C LYS A 69 28.68 16.09 -2.25
N GLY A 70 28.42 16.64 -1.06
CA GLY A 70 27.89 17.99 -0.89
C GLY A 70 26.43 18.15 -1.32
N GLU A 71 25.66 17.05 -1.38
CA GLU A 71 24.26 17.07 -1.80
C GLU A 71 23.35 17.49 -0.64
N ALA A 72 22.45 18.45 -0.88
CA ALA A 72 21.33 18.72 0.01
C ALA A 72 20.27 17.63 -0.16
N VAL A 73 19.94 16.90 0.90
CA VAL A 73 19.00 15.78 0.85
C VAL A 73 17.77 16.08 1.69
N ASP A 74 16.59 15.83 1.12
CA ASP A 74 15.36 15.75 1.91
C ASP A 74 15.37 14.48 2.76
N VAL A 75 15.43 14.66 4.08
CA VAL A 75 15.48 13.57 5.05
C VAL A 75 14.13 12.89 5.22
N SER A 76 13.01 13.55 4.90
CA SER A 76 11.65 13.03 5.08
C SER A 76 11.40 11.71 4.33
N PRO A 77 11.69 11.60 3.01
CA PRO A 77 11.57 10.34 2.28
C PRO A 77 12.62 9.30 2.72
N ARG A 78 13.79 9.74 3.21
CA ARG A 78 14.84 8.83 3.71
C ARG A 78 14.40 8.15 5.01
N PHE A 79 13.79 8.89 5.93
CA PHE A 79 13.18 8.31 7.14
C PHE A 79 12.01 7.39 6.82
N SER A 80 11.20 7.73 5.81
CA SER A 80 10.10 6.87 5.37
C SER A 80 10.59 5.51 4.86
N ARG A 81 11.70 5.49 4.12
CA ARG A 81 12.37 4.25 3.66
C ARG A 81 12.91 3.43 4.84
N LEU A 82 13.61 4.08 5.78
CA LEU A 82 14.08 3.42 7.00
C LEU A 82 12.91 2.78 7.78
N ALA A 83 11.81 3.52 7.97
CA ALA A 83 10.64 3.02 8.67
C ALA A 83 10.03 1.80 7.95
N ALA A 84 9.92 1.82 6.62
CA ALA A 84 9.41 0.69 5.86
C ALA A 84 10.31 -0.54 5.95
N ASP A 85 11.64 -0.39 5.84
CA ASP A 85 12.58 -1.51 5.96
C ASP A 85 12.55 -2.12 7.37
N VAL A 86 12.42 -1.29 8.42
CA VAL A 86 12.26 -1.75 9.81
C VAL A 86 10.93 -2.46 10.03
N ILE A 87 9.81 -1.85 9.63
CA ILE A 87 8.47 -2.41 9.82
C ILE A 87 8.29 -3.70 9.01
N SER A 88 8.81 -3.75 7.79
CA SER A 88 8.73 -4.94 6.94
C SER A 88 9.55 -6.11 7.51
N SER A 89 10.75 -5.81 8.02
CA SER A 89 11.58 -6.81 8.70
C SER A 89 10.94 -7.30 10.01
N LEU A 90 10.38 -6.39 10.82
CA LEU A 90 9.75 -6.76 12.10
C LEU A 90 8.42 -7.49 11.92
N GLY A 91 7.56 -6.99 11.04
CA GLY A 91 6.19 -7.48 10.86
C GLY A 91 6.08 -8.69 9.94
N PHE A 92 6.95 -8.76 8.92
CA PHE A 92 6.86 -9.79 7.88
C PHE A 92 8.15 -10.62 7.74
N GLY A 93 9.27 -10.20 8.34
CA GLY A 93 10.56 -10.86 8.15
C GLY A 93 11.14 -10.67 6.74
N ILE A 94 10.64 -9.70 5.97
CA ILE A 94 11.02 -9.49 4.57
C ILE A 94 11.83 -8.20 4.48
N PRO A 95 13.07 -8.25 3.95
CA PRO A 95 13.85 -7.04 3.71
C PRO A 95 13.39 -6.39 2.40
N LEU A 96 12.88 -5.16 2.47
CA LEU A 96 12.44 -4.43 1.27
C LEU A 96 13.57 -3.66 0.58
N HIS A 97 14.68 -3.42 1.27
CA HIS A 97 15.86 -2.70 0.76
C HIS A 97 15.53 -1.32 0.16
N THR A 98 14.47 -0.65 0.64
CA THR A 98 14.00 0.63 0.07
C THR A 98 15.00 1.77 0.26
N GLN A 99 15.91 1.64 1.24
CA GLN A 99 16.97 2.60 1.49
C GLN A 99 18.02 2.63 0.36
N THR A 100 18.37 1.47 -0.19
CA THR A 100 19.43 1.31 -1.19
C THR A 100 18.88 1.15 -2.61
N GLU A 101 17.77 0.43 -2.75
CA GLU A 101 17.18 0.08 -4.04
C GLU A 101 15.89 0.86 -4.32
N GLU A 102 15.56 1.02 -5.59
CA GLU A 102 14.34 1.70 -6.03
C GLU A 102 13.16 0.76 -6.23
N THR A 103 13.42 -0.54 -6.36
CA THR A 103 12.46 -1.60 -6.72
C THR A 103 11.19 -1.57 -5.88
N ASN A 104 11.34 -1.43 -4.56
CA ASN A 104 10.22 -1.47 -3.61
C ASN A 104 9.79 -0.08 -3.13
N ARG A 105 10.34 1.02 -3.67
CA ARG A 105 9.95 2.38 -3.28
C ARG A 105 8.50 2.75 -3.62
N PRO A 106 7.89 2.26 -4.72
CA PRO A 106 6.47 2.54 -5.00
C PRO A 106 5.51 2.08 -3.89
N LEU A 107 5.94 1.14 -3.04
CA LEU A 107 5.18 0.69 -1.88
C LEU A 107 5.01 1.82 -0.84
N LEU A 108 6.00 2.69 -0.70
CA LEU A 108 5.92 3.87 0.17
C LEU A 108 4.90 4.88 -0.35
N ASP A 109 4.90 5.12 -1.66
CA ASP A 109 3.95 6.01 -2.31
C ASP A 109 2.52 5.48 -2.11
N ALA A 110 2.32 4.17 -2.30
CA ALA A 110 1.04 3.52 -2.02
C ALA A 110 0.57 3.72 -0.57
N PHE A 111 1.46 3.64 0.43
CA PHE A 111 1.09 3.91 1.82
C PHE A 111 0.67 5.37 2.05
N THR A 112 1.37 6.33 1.44
CA THR A 112 1.00 7.75 1.55
C THR A 112 -0.34 8.05 0.87
N GLU A 113 -0.61 7.41 -0.27
CA GLU A 113 -1.87 7.54 -0.99
C GLU A 113 -3.04 6.98 -0.16
N VAL A 114 -2.87 5.79 0.41
CA VAL A 114 -3.87 5.17 1.30
C VAL A 114 -4.19 6.08 2.48
N SER A 115 -3.17 6.63 3.12
CA SER A 115 -3.32 7.55 4.26
C SER A 115 -4.06 8.83 3.86
N SER A 116 -3.71 9.39 2.72
CA SER A 116 -4.37 10.58 2.16
C SER A 116 -5.84 10.32 1.83
N ARG A 117 -6.14 9.13 1.29
CA ARG A 117 -7.51 8.70 1.02
C ARG A 117 -8.33 8.59 2.29
N ILE A 118 -7.81 7.97 3.34
CA ILE A 118 -8.50 7.90 4.64
C ILE A 118 -8.82 9.32 5.13
N GLY A 119 -7.84 10.24 5.08
CA GLY A 119 -8.05 11.64 5.44
C GLY A 119 -9.16 12.31 4.64
N LEU A 120 -9.23 12.06 3.32
CA LEU A 120 -10.29 12.58 2.46
C LEU A 120 -11.68 12.09 2.89
N TYR A 121 -11.82 10.79 3.20
CA TYR A 121 -13.09 10.22 3.67
C TYR A 121 -13.52 10.76 5.03
N MET A 122 -12.59 11.01 5.95
CA MET A 122 -12.91 11.58 7.27
C MET A 122 -13.29 13.05 7.19
N ASN A 123 -12.54 13.84 6.42
CA ASN A 123 -12.70 15.29 6.38
C ASN A 123 -13.81 15.73 5.41
N ARG A 124 -13.96 15.01 4.29
CA ARG A 124 -14.88 15.35 3.19
C ARG A 124 -15.58 14.10 2.64
N PRO A 125 -16.48 13.48 3.42
CA PRO A 125 -17.09 12.19 3.05
C PRO A 125 -17.96 12.25 1.79
N ALA A 126 -18.61 13.38 1.50
CA ALA A 126 -19.44 13.52 0.31
C ALA A 126 -18.62 13.53 -0.99
N THR A 127 -17.49 14.26 -1.00
CA THR A 127 -16.59 14.30 -2.16
C THR A 127 -15.86 12.99 -2.34
N ALA A 128 -15.45 12.34 -1.24
CA ALA A 128 -14.84 11.02 -1.27
C ALA A 128 -15.74 9.97 -1.94
N LYS A 129 -17.03 9.94 -1.58
CA LYS A 129 -18.02 9.04 -2.19
C LYS A 129 -18.27 9.34 -3.66
N LEU A 130 -18.35 10.61 -4.02
CA LEU A 130 -18.51 11.02 -5.42
C LEU A 130 -17.31 10.56 -6.26
N LEU A 131 -16.09 10.78 -5.77
CA LEU A 131 -14.87 10.34 -6.45
C LEU A 131 -14.78 8.82 -6.57
N ALA A 132 -15.14 8.09 -5.51
CA ALA A 132 -15.18 6.62 -5.56
C ALA A 132 -16.23 6.09 -6.55
N TRP A 133 -17.41 6.72 -6.58
CA TRP A 133 -18.44 6.38 -7.57
C TRP A 133 -17.97 6.69 -9.00
N LEU A 134 -17.34 7.84 -9.23
CA LEU A 134 -16.76 8.20 -10.54
C LEU A 134 -15.67 7.21 -10.95
N ALA A 135 -14.78 6.83 -10.04
CA ALA A 135 -13.72 5.86 -10.29
C ALA A 135 -14.28 4.47 -10.61
N HIS A 136 -15.32 4.02 -9.89
CA HIS A 136 -16.01 2.77 -10.16
C HIS A 136 -16.68 2.79 -11.54
N LYS A 137 -17.33 3.90 -11.90
CA LYS A 137 -17.97 4.04 -13.22
C LYS A 137 -16.94 4.01 -14.34
N ALA A 138 -15.84 4.75 -14.18
CA ALA A 138 -14.76 4.78 -15.17
C ALA A 138 -14.09 3.40 -15.35
N SER A 139 -13.90 2.63 -14.27
CA SER A 139 -13.31 1.29 -14.35
C SER A 139 -14.23 0.27 -15.03
N GLU A 140 -15.54 0.36 -14.80
CA GLU A 140 -16.52 -0.46 -15.51
C GLU A 140 -16.53 -0.15 -17.01
N ASP A 141 -16.48 1.12 -17.38
CA ASP A 141 -16.45 1.55 -18.78
C ASP A 141 -15.15 1.11 -19.47
N PHE A 142 -14.02 1.22 -18.79
CA PHE A 142 -12.73 0.70 -19.27
C PHE A 142 -12.75 -0.83 -19.45
N ARG A 143 -13.33 -1.56 -18.48
CA ARG A 143 -13.48 -3.02 -18.56
C ARG A 143 -14.34 -3.45 -19.74
N LYS A 144 -15.44 -2.74 -20.01
CA LYS A 144 -16.30 -3.01 -21.18
C LYS A 144 -15.55 -2.74 -22.49
N SER A 145 -14.81 -1.62 -22.56
CA SER A 145 -14.01 -1.25 -23.73
C SER A 145 -12.93 -2.29 -24.05
N THR A 146 -12.15 -2.71 -23.05
CA THR A 146 -11.10 -3.74 -23.21
C THR A 146 -11.68 -5.10 -23.61
N GLN A 147 -12.82 -5.51 -23.02
CA GLN A 147 -13.50 -6.75 -23.40
C GLN A 147 -14.01 -6.71 -24.85
N SER A 148 -14.55 -5.57 -25.29
CA SER A 148 -15.00 -5.39 -26.68
C SER A 148 -13.85 -5.38 -27.70
N THR A 149 -12.69 -4.85 -27.31
CA THR A 149 -11.50 -4.82 -28.18
C THR A 149 -10.90 -6.22 -28.30
N ARG A 150 -10.88 -6.98 -27.19
CA ARG A 150 -10.43 -8.38 -27.20
C ARG A 150 -11.29 -9.25 -28.11
N SER A 151 -12.62 -9.18 -28.01
CA SER A 151 -13.50 -9.98 -28.88
C SER A 151 -13.33 -9.63 -30.37
N ARG A 152 -13.07 -8.37 -30.70
CA ARG A 152 -12.75 -7.94 -32.07
C ARG A 152 -11.41 -8.51 -32.55
N LEU A 153 -10.37 -8.49 -31.71
CA LEU A 153 -9.06 -9.05 -32.05
C LEU A 153 -9.14 -10.57 -32.24
N GLU A 154 -9.84 -11.30 -31.38
CA GLU A 154 -10.05 -12.75 -31.52
C GLU A 154 -10.76 -13.09 -32.84
N TRP A 155 -11.82 -12.35 -33.19
CA TRP A 155 -12.51 -12.50 -34.48
C TRP A 155 -11.58 -12.26 -35.68
N HIS A 156 -10.75 -11.21 -35.62
CA HIS A 156 -9.77 -10.92 -36.66
C HIS A 156 -8.69 -12.01 -36.76
N TRP A 157 -8.21 -12.54 -35.63
CA TRP A 157 -7.25 -13.65 -35.57
C TRP A 157 -7.82 -14.96 -36.15
N GLU A 158 -9.07 -15.32 -35.83
CA GLU A 158 -9.76 -16.47 -36.42
C GLU A 158 -9.93 -16.33 -37.92
N LYS A 159 -10.28 -15.13 -38.40
CA LYS A 159 -10.43 -14.85 -39.82
C LYS A 159 -9.10 -15.04 -40.58
N MET A 160 -7.98 -14.53 -40.04
CA MET A 160 -6.64 -14.72 -40.64
C MET A 160 -6.21 -16.19 -40.66
N ARG A 161 -6.57 -16.97 -39.64
CA ARG A 161 -6.28 -18.42 -39.57
C ARG A 161 -7.09 -19.20 -40.60
N SER A 162 -8.35 -18.84 -40.83
CA SER A 162 -9.20 -19.52 -41.82
C SER A 162 -8.74 -19.31 -43.27
N THR A 163 -8.19 -18.13 -43.59
CA THR A 163 -7.69 -17.80 -44.94
C THR A 163 -6.34 -18.42 -45.30
N THR A 164 -5.58 -18.93 -44.32
CA THR A 164 -4.26 -19.54 -44.52
C THR A 164 -4.32 -21.06 -44.74
N CYS A 165 -5.47 -21.70 -44.54
CA CYS A 165 -5.69 -23.15 -44.74
C CYS A 165 -6.39 -23.50 -46.08
N THR A 166 -6.56 -22.53 -46.99
CA THR A 166 -7.27 -22.69 -48.28
C THR A 166 -6.39 -22.56 -49.53
N ASN A 167 -5.09 -22.84 -49.42
CA ASN A 167 -4.16 -23.04 -50.54
C ASN A 167 -3.34 -24.31 -50.30
#